data_AF-A0A3D4P4Z4-F1
#
_entry.id   AF-A0A3D4P4Z4-F1
#
_cell.length_a   1.000
_cell.length_b   1.000
_cell.length_c   1.000
_cell.angle_alpha   90.00
_cell.angle_beta   90.00
_cell.angle_gamma   90.00
#
_symmetry.space_group_name_H-M   'P 1'
#
loop_
_entity.id
_entity.type
_entity.pdbx_description
1 polymer ?
#
loop_
_entity_poly.entity_id
_entity_poly.type
_entity_poly.pdbx_seq_one_letter_code
_entity_poly.pdbx_strand_id
1 'polypeptide(L)'
;MVKLLEKICDGRGELADMEKLEKLGRTIKSGSLCGLGATAPNPALTSLKYFRSEFISHVKDKRCPAVVCKSLVNYRVVAGKCTGCQRCVSVCPTGAITGPRSEPHNLDRSKCIKCRSCYEICRFDAIAGDAIIIES
;
A
#
# COMPACT_ATOMS: atom_id res chain seq x y z
N MET A 1 -2.03 -6.88 -18.99
CA MET A 1 -2.64 -6.82 -17.65
C MET A 1 -1.66 -6.36 -16.57
N VAL A 2 -0.47 -6.97 -16.47
CA VAL A 2 0.57 -6.61 -15.47
C VAL A 2 0.79 -5.09 -15.34
N LYS A 3 1.04 -4.39 -16.45
CA LYS A 3 1.25 -2.92 -16.44
C LYS A 3 0.09 -2.11 -15.82
N LEU A 4 -1.16 -2.58 -15.94
CA LEU A 4 -2.31 -1.91 -15.33
C LEU A 4 -2.31 -2.14 -13.81
N LEU A 5 -2.02 -3.36 -13.36
CA LEU A 5 -1.89 -3.69 -11.95
C LEU A 5 -0.73 -2.92 -11.30
N GLU A 6 0.44 -2.85 -11.95
CA GLU A 6 1.58 -2.04 -11.51
C GLU A 6 1.21 -0.56 -11.39
N LYS A 7 0.53 0.01 -12.41
CA LYS A 7 0.04 1.39 -12.38
C LYS A 7 -0.87 1.65 -11.16
N ILE A 8 -1.75 0.70 -10.82
CA ILE A 8 -2.64 0.79 -9.65
C ILE A 8 -1.83 0.71 -8.34
N CYS A 9 -0.91 -0.25 -8.21
CA CYS A 9 -0.08 -0.43 -7.02
C CYS A 9 0.89 0.73 -6.77
N ASP A 10 1.32 1.43 -7.82
CA ASP A 10 2.16 2.64 -7.74
C ASP A 10 1.37 3.90 -7.35
N GLY A 11 0.05 3.80 -7.20
CA GLY A 11 -0.84 4.94 -6.92
C GLY A 11 -1.12 5.83 -8.13
N ARG A 12 -0.69 5.44 -9.32
CA ARG A 12 -0.96 6.16 -10.56
C ARG A 12 -2.26 5.72 -11.23
N GLY A 13 -2.91 4.68 -10.74
CA GLY A 13 -4.13 4.11 -11.33
C GLY A 13 -5.37 4.98 -11.19
N GLU A 14 -6.29 4.82 -12.13
CA GLU A 14 -7.58 5.50 -12.21
C GLU A 14 -8.72 4.48 -12.33
N LEU A 15 -9.98 4.91 -12.12
CA LEU A 15 -11.15 4.04 -12.32
C LEU A 15 -11.20 3.44 -13.72
N ALA A 16 -10.83 4.22 -14.74
CA ALA A 16 -10.76 3.74 -16.13
C ALA A 16 -9.73 2.60 -16.31
N ASP A 17 -8.69 2.53 -15.49
CA ASP A 17 -7.72 1.43 -15.56
C ASP A 17 -8.31 0.12 -15.01
N MET A 18 -9.21 0.19 -14.02
CA MET A 18 -9.96 -0.97 -13.55
C MET A 18 -10.89 -1.53 -14.63
N GLU A 19 -11.59 -0.64 -15.35
CA GLU A 19 -12.46 -1.03 -16.47
C GLU A 19 -11.64 -1.65 -17.61
N LYS A 20 -10.50 -1.05 -17.97
CA LYS A 20 -9.56 -1.60 -18.95
C LYS A 20 -9.05 -2.98 -18.51
N LEU A 21 -8.72 -3.14 -17.22
CA LEU A 21 -8.25 -4.41 -16.66
C LEU A 21 -9.32 -5.49 -16.78
N GLU A 22 -10.56 -5.19 -16.42
CA GLU A 22 -11.69 -6.13 -16.52
C GLU A 22 -11.96 -6.51 -17.98
N LYS A 23 -12.07 -5.52 -18.87
CA LYS A 23 -12.31 -5.74 -20.30
C LYS A 23 -11.23 -6.61 -20.90
N LEU A 24 -9.95 -6.28 -20.66
CA LEU A 24 -8.81 -7.04 -21.16
C LEU A 24 -8.81 -8.47 -20.63
N GLY A 25 -9.07 -8.66 -19.33
CA GLY A 25 -9.14 -9.99 -18.72
C GLY A 25 -10.24 -10.86 -19.32
N ARG A 26 -11.44 -10.29 -19.56
CA ARG A 26 -12.54 -10.99 -20.22
C ARG A 26 -12.21 -11.36 -21.67
N THR A 27 -11.59 -10.44 -22.42
CA THR A 27 -11.14 -10.71 -23.80
C THR A 27 -10.10 -11.82 -23.86
N ILE A 28 -9.12 -11.84 -22.95
CA ILE A 28 -8.12 -12.93 -22.88
C ILE A 28 -8.81 -14.25 -22.55
N LYS A 29 -9.75 -14.25 -21.60
CA LYS A 29 -10.48 -15.45 -21.17
C LYS A 29 -11.27 -16.10 -22.30
N SER A 30 -11.97 -15.30 -23.11
CA SER A 30 -12.79 -15.81 -24.21
C SER A 30 -12.03 -16.02 -25.51
N GLY A 31 -10.94 -15.28 -25.74
CA GLY A 31 -10.17 -15.31 -27.00
C GLY A 31 -8.99 -16.27 -27.02
N SER A 32 -8.63 -16.88 -25.90
CA SER A 32 -7.50 -17.82 -25.83
C SER A 32 -7.85 -19.20 -26.36
N LEU A 33 -6.94 -19.78 -27.15
CA LEU A 33 -7.11 -21.11 -27.75
C LEU A 33 -6.62 -22.26 -26.85
N CYS A 34 -5.94 -21.95 -25.74
CA CYS A 34 -5.48 -22.93 -24.76
C CYS A 34 -6.06 -22.63 -23.37
N GLY A 35 -6.20 -23.69 -22.56
CA GLY A 35 -6.75 -23.57 -21.20
C GLY A 35 -5.91 -22.67 -20.29
N LEU A 36 -4.58 -22.66 -20.46
CA LEU A 36 -3.70 -21.79 -19.70
C LEU A 36 -3.99 -20.31 -19.99
N GLY A 37 -4.13 -19.93 -21.26
CA GLY A 37 -4.47 -18.56 -21.66
C GLY A 37 -5.86 -18.15 -21.15
N ALA A 38 -6.85 -19.04 -21.25
CA ALA A 38 -8.21 -18.77 -20.78
C ALA A 38 -8.29 -18.57 -19.25
N THR A 39 -7.40 -19.24 -18.50
CA THR A 39 -7.38 -19.19 -17.02
C THR A 39 -6.42 -18.16 -16.45
N ALA A 40 -5.40 -17.74 -17.20
CA ALA A 40 -4.43 -16.73 -16.81
C ALA A 40 -5.04 -15.42 -16.25
N PRO A 41 -6.14 -14.84 -16.79
CA PRO A 41 -6.71 -13.61 -16.24
C PRO A 41 -7.56 -13.83 -14.97
N ASN A 42 -7.86 -15.08 -14.59
CA ASN A 42 -8.77 -15.36 -13.48
C ASN A 42 -8.34 -14.71 -12.16
N PRO A 43 -7.06 -14.75 -11.72
CA PRO A 43 -6.66 -14.10 -10.46
C PRO A 43 -6.99 -12.61 -10.43
N ALA A 44 -6.72 -11.88 -11.52
CA ALA A 44 -7.05 -10.46 -11.59
C ALA A 44 -8.56 -10.21 -11.61
N LEU A 45 -9.33 -11.02 -12.36
CA LEU A 45 -10.79 -10.88 -12.46
C LEU A 45 -11.49 -11.23 -11.15
N THR A 46 -11.09 -12.30 -10.46
CA THR A 46 -11.67 -12.68 -9.17
C THR A 46 -11.28 -11.67 -8.11
N SER A 47 -10.03 -11.20 -8.08
CA SER A 47 -9.62 -10.13 -7.17
C SER A 47 -10.44 -8.85 -7.37
N LEU A 48 -10.65 -8.44 -8.62
CA LEU A 48 -11.47 -7.27 -8.94
C LEU A 48 -12.94 -7.45 -8.53
N LYS A 49 -13.48 -8.68 -8.64
CA LYS A 49 -14.86 -9.01 -8.27
C LYS A 49 -15.05 -8.98 -6.75
N TYR A 50 -14.21 -9.67 -6.00
CA TYR A 50 -14.40 -9.88 -4.57
C TYR A 50 -13.80 -8.76 -3.70
N PHE A 51 -12.76 -8.07 -4.19
CA PHE A 51 -12.07 -7.01 -3.45
C PHE A 51 -12.20 -5.65 -4.16
N ARG A 52 -13.32 -5.40 -4.85
CA ARG A 52 -13.52 -4.18 -5.64
C ARG A 52 -13.29 -2.90 -4.83
N SER A 53 -13.75 -2.87 -3.59
CA SER A 53 -13.55 -1.74 -2.66
C SER A 53 -12.08 -1.43 -2.44
N GLU A 54 -11.24 -2.45 -2.33
CA GLU A 54 -9.80 -2.28 -2.16
C GLU A 54 -9.15 -1.64 -3.40
N PHE A 55 -9.52 -2.09 -4.60
CA PHE A 55 -9.07 -1.45 -5.85
C PHE A 55 -9.54 0.01 -5.92
N ILE A 56 -10.76 0.31 -5.49
CA ILE A 56 -11.27 1.68 -5.42
C ILE A 56 -10.41 2.53 -4.49
N SER A 57 -10.04 2.05 -3.31
CA SER A 57 -9.14 2.78 -2.40
C SER A 57 -7.76 3.03 -3.00
N HIS A 58 -7.23 2.12 -3.82
CA HIS A 58 -5.97 2.35 -4.53
C HIS A 58 -6.07 3.47 -5.57
N VAL A 59 -7.17 3.54 -6.31
CA VAL A 59 -7.31 4.51 -7.42
C VAL A 59 -7.89 5.86 -7.01
N LYS A 60 -8.81 5.90 -6.04
CA LYS A 60 -9.43 7.13 -5.52
C LYS A 60 -8.66 7.70 -4.33
N ASP A 61 -8.53 6.90 -3.27
CA ASP A 61 -7.99 7.38 -1.99
C ASP A 61 -6.46 7.36 -1.97
N LYS A 62 -5.84 6.79 -3.01
CA LYS A 62 -4.40 6.56 -3.11
C LYS A 62 -3.87 5.88 -1.84
N ARG A 63 -4.58 4.84 -1.42
CA ARG A 63 -4.32 4.09 -0.19
C ARG A 63 -4.41 2.59 -0.45
N CYS A 64 -3.52 1.84 0.21
CA CYS A 64 -3.53 0.38 0.21
C CYS A 64 -3.97 -0.15 1.58
N PRO A 65 -5.21 -0.64 1.73
CA PRO A 65 -5.71 -1.23 2.99
C PRO A 65 -4.83 -2.39 3.49
N ALA A 66 -4.33 -3.23 2.58
CA ALA A 66 -3.46 -4.36 2.91
C ALA A 66 -2.01 -3.98 3.23
N VAL A 67 -1.61 -2.70 3.08
CA VAL A 67 -0.24 -2.20 3.38
C VAL A 67 0.89 -2.89 2.59
N VAL A 68 0.55 -3.48 1.44
CA VAL A 68 1.52 -4.18 0.59
C VAL A 68 2.17 -3.22 -0.41
N CYS A 69 1.39 -2.29 -0.96
CA CYS A 69 1.84 -1.34 -1.97
C CYS A 69 2.62 -0.18 -1.33
N LYS A 70 3.97 -0.25 -1.37
CA LYS A 70 4.86 0.76 -0.75
C LYS A 70 4.48 2.20 -1.07
N SER A 71 4.17 2.50 -2.33
CA SER A 71 3.81 3.85 -2.81
C SER A 71 2.54 4.40 -2.15
N LEU A 72 1.65 3.52 -1.69
CA LEU A 72 0.31 3.85 -1.17
C LEU A 72 0.22 3.77 0.35
N VAL A 73 1.34 3.54 1.04
CA VAL A 73 1.40 3.55 2.51
C VAL A 73 1.93 4.91 2.95
N ASN A 74 1.27 5.51 3.93
CA ASN A 74 1.77 6.67 4.65
C ASN A 74 2.08 6.25 6.09
N TYR A 75 3.31 6.53 6.51
CA TYR A 75 3.74 6.26 7.87
C TYR A 75 3.49 7.48 8.75
N ARG A 76 3.04 7.25 9.98
CA ARG A 76 2.96 8.27 11.04
C ARG A 76 3.40 7.70 12.37
N VAL A 77 3.83 8.57 13.28
CA VAL A 77 4.07 8.22 14.67
C VAL A 77 2.79 8.43 15.46
N VAL A 78 2.36 7.40 16.20
CA VAL A 78 1.23 7.45 17.13
C VAL A 78 1.79 7.83 18.50
N ALA A 79 1.62 9.10 18.88
CA ALA A 79 2.24 9.66 20.08
C ALA A 79 1.92 8.85 21.35
N GLY A 80 0.67 8.41 21.53
CA GLY A 80 0.25 7.63 22.69
C GLY A 80 0.88 6.23 22.81
N LYS A 81 1.50 5.71 21.75
CA LYS A 81 2.23 4.42 21.77
C LYS A 81 3.75 4.59 21.74
N CYS A 82 4.24 5.78 21.39
CA CYS A 82 5.66 6.02 21.21
C CYS A 82 6.33 6.28 22.56
N THR A 83 7.31 5.44 22.91
CA THR A 83 8.08 5.57 24.16
C THR A 83 9.36 6.41 24.01
N GLY A 84 9.63 6.96 22.82
CA GLY A 84 10.86 7.72 22.58
C GLY A 84 12.15 6.90 22.64
N CYS A 85 12.10 5.61 22.30
CA CYS A 85 13.26 4.69 22.37
C CYS A 85 14.33 4.89 21.26
N GLN A 86 14.14 5.87 20.37
CA GLN A 86 15.01 6.27 19.24
C GLN A 86 15.39 5.21 18.20
N ARG A 87 14.93 3.97 18.30
CA ARG A 87 15.28 2.90 17.34
C ARG A 87 14.81 3.17 15.90
N CYS A 88 13.67 3.83 15.73
CA CYS A 88 13.19 4.25 14.41
C CYS A 88 14.00 5.42 13.81
N VAL A 89 14.60 6.25 14.66
CA VAL A 89 15.53 7.33 14.23
C VAL A 89 16.81 6.71 13.71
N SER A 90 17.41 5.77 14.44
CA SER A 90 18.68 5.14 14.08
C SER A 90 18.63 4.32 12.79
N VAL A 91 17.48 3.72 12.46
CA VAL A 91 17.33 2.89 11.25
C VAL A 91 16.89 3.70 10.02
N CYS A 92 16.53 4.98 10.18
CA CYS A 92 15.97 5.75 9.07
C CYS A 92 17.10 6.19 8.11
N PRO A 93 17.16 5.67 6.87
CA PRO A 93 18.27 5.95 5.97
C PRO A 93 18.28 7.40 5.46
N THR A 94 17.13 8.08 5.50
CA THR A 94 16.97 9.44 5.00
C THR A 94 16.84 10.49 6.11
N GLY A 95 16.92 10.07 7.38
CA GLY A 95 16.68 10.98 8.51
C GLY A 95 15.26 11.56 8.54
N ALA A 96 14.29 10.86 7.94
CA ALA A 96 12.88 11.27 7.94
C ALA A 96 12.21 11.18 9.31
N ILE A 97 12.77 10.41 10.25
CA ILE A 97 12.24 10.33 11.63
C ILE A 97 13.22 10.99 12.57
N THR A 98 12.72 11.92 13.38
CA THR A 98 13.51 12.71 14.32
C THR A 98 12.79 12.82 15.66
N GLY A 99 13.53 12.93 16.76
CA GLY A 99 12.95 13.25 18.07
C GLY A 99 13.90 12.90 19.22
N PRO A 100 13.75 13.56 20.38
CA PRO A 100 14.57 13.31 21.54
C PRO A 100 14.17 12.00 22.25
N ARG A 101 15.02 11.56 23.16
CA ARG A 101 14.78 10.35 23.95
C ARG A 101 13.63 10.61 24.94
N SER A 102 12.82 9.58 25.16
CA SER A 102 11.67 9.61 26.08
C SER A 102 10.53 10.56 25.66
N GLU A 103 10.53 11.05 24.41
CA GLU A 103 9.42 11.82 23.84
C GLU A 103 8.94 11.19 22.52
N PRO A 104 7.67 11.41 22.12
CA PRO A 104 7.18 10.96 20.82
C PRO A 104 8.00 11.55 19.67
N HIS A 105 8.49 10.68 18.79
CA HIS A 105 9.20 11.13 17.59
C HIS A 105 8.24 11.70 16.55
N ASN A 106 8.78 12.49 15.62
CA ASN A 106 8.06 13.01 14.47
C ASN A 106 8.58 12.36 13.17
N LEU A 107 7.71 12.27 12.16
CA LEU A 107 8.06 11.77 10.82
C LEU A 107 7.83 12.86 9.78
N ASP A 108 8.92 13.31 9.17
CA ASP A 108 8.92 14.21 8.01
C ASP A 108 8.62 13.40 6.75
N ARG A 109 7.41 13.60 6.22
CA ARG A 109 6.93 12.88 5.03
C ARG A 109 7.70 13.27 3.77
N SER A 110 8.28 14.47 3.70
CA SER A 110 9.02 14.94 2.53
C SER A 110 10.33 14.16 2.32
N LYS A 111 10.91 13.64 3.41
CA LYS A 111 12.15 12.85 3.39
C LYS A 111 11.90 11.34 3.41
N CYS A 112 10.65 10.92 3.63
CA CYS A 112 10.32 9.51 3.80
C CYS A 112 10.25 8.80 2.44
N ILE A 113 11.21 7.90 2.19
CA ILE A 113 11.22 7.03 0.99
C ILE A 113 10.36 5.77 1.15
N LYS A 114 9.54 5.71 2.20
CA LYS A 114 8.60 4.60 2.49
C LYS A 114 9.27 3.21 2.56
N CYS A 115 10.52 3.14 3.02
CA CYS A 115 11.32 1.91 3.07
C CYS A 115 10.87 0.88 4.14
N ARG A 116 9.91 1.24 5.01
CA ARG A 116 9.33 0.39 6.07
C ARG A 116 10.24 0.05 7.27
N SER A 117 11.52 0.40 7.25
CA SER A 117 12.47 0.04 8.33
C SER A 117 12.03 0.52 9.72
N CYS A 118 11.45 1.72 9.82
CA CYS A 118 10.94 2.24 11.08
C CYS A 118 9.74 1.48 11.64
N TYR A 119 8.88 0.97 10.75
CA TYR A 119 7.70 0.18 11.10
C TYR A 119 8.13 -1.19 11.64
N GLU A 120 9.03 -1.88 10.94
CA GLU A 120 9.51 -3.21 11.32
C GLU A 120 10.30 -3.22 12.64
N ILE A 121 11.03 -2.14 12.93
CA ILE A 121 11.86 -2.08 14.13
C ILE A 121 11.08 -1.63 15.39
N CYS A 122 9.87 -1.10 15.23
CA CYS A 122 9.09 -0.57 16.34
C CYS A 122 8.45 -1.71 17.14
N ARG A 123 8.93 -1.92 18.37
CA ARG A 123 8.37 -2.94 19.30
C ARG A 123 7.09 -2.52 20.03
N PHE A 124 6.62 -1.30 19.79
CA PHE A 124 5.49 -0.69 20.50
C PHE A 124 4.31 -0.40 19.57
N ASP A 125 4.40 -0.81 18.30
CA ASP A 125 3.42 -0.51 17.25
C ASP A 125 3.08 1.00 17.17
N ALA A 126 4.09 1.84 17.46
CA ALA A 126 3.97 3.28 17.49
C ALA A 126 4.10 3.90 16.09
N ILE A 127 4.50 3.12 15.08
CA ILE A 127 4.50 3.54 13.69
C ILE A 127 3.27 2.94 13.02
N ALA A 128 2.30 3.77 12.67
CA ALA A 128 1.14 3.32 11.89
C ALA A 128 1.42 3.52 10.40
N GLY A 129 1.38 2.44 9.63
CA GLY A 129 1.07 2.52 8.20
C GLY A 129 -0.44 2.53 8.06
N ASP A 130 -1.01 3.43 7.24
CA ASP A 130 -2.47 3.55 7.07
C ASP A 130 -3.15 2.28 6.52
N ALA A 131 -3.40 1.31 7.40
CA ALA A 131 -4.01 0.01 7.11
C ALA A 131 -5.45 -0.05 7.62
N ILE A 132 -5.69 0.41 8.85
CA ILE A 132 -6.96 0.24 9.53
C ILE A 132 -7.27 1.56 10.25
N ILE A 133 -8.30 2.27 9.79
CA ILE A 133 -9.01 3.20 10.67
C ILE A 133 -10.03 2.30 11.36
N ILE A 134 -9.84 2.03 12.65
CA ILE A 134 -10.95 1.51 13.46
C ILE A 134 -11.82 2.74 13.66
N GLU A 135 -12.83 2.91 12.82
CA GLU A 135 -13.89 3.86 13.08
C GLU A 135 -14.60 3.34 14.34
N SER A 136 -14.49 4.12 15.43
CA SER A 136 -15.19 3.93 16.68
C SER A 136 -16.66 4.29 16.54
#